data_AF-A0AA35XFX1-F1
#
_entry.id   AF-A0AA35XFX1-F1
#
_cell.length_a   1.000
_cell.length_b   1.000
_cell.length_c   1.000
_cell.angle_alpha   90.00
_cell.angle_beta   90.00
_cell.angle_gamma   90.00
#
_symmetry.space_group_name_H-M   'P 1'
#
loop_
_entity.id
_entity.type
_entity.pdbx_description
1 polymer ?
#
loop_
_entity_poly.entity_id
_entity_poly.type
_entity_poly.pdbx_seq_one_letter_code
_entity_poly.pdbx_strand_id
1 'polypeptide(L)'
;MPLIEYIGDAVLDVEVTPNRPDCLSILGIAHEVAALTGAAVTEPDLSYPENDTPIESLAKVEIADPDLCLRYTASLIHGIEIGDSPSWMQDALTKAGLRPINNIVDITNYVMLEYGQPLHAFDFGKVRDNTIIVRSARPDEPLVTLDGATRPLQPPMLVIADTQDAIGLAGVMGGANTEIDDITTTVLLESANFHAINTRRTRLALRMDSEASYRFERGIRPELAPLALRRATQLMIQLAGGTASKGILDIYPDPTPMPSVQISRQRIRQVLGVDYTMQRVQQTLESLGLERDRAPESIMPTMDAFSVGGAPESDSVIWMKPPYWRSDITIEDDIVEELARIIGYESIPNNYDLHAHTTRTAAGAARPPGAR
;
A
#
# COMPACT_ATOMS: atom_id res chain seq x y z
N MET A 1 21.11 -29.45 -3.76
CA MET A 1 19.76 -29.51 -4.36
C MET A 1 18.84 -28.71 -3.47
N PRO A 2 18.24 -27.63 -3.96
CA PRO A 2 17.25 -26.85 -3.22
C PRO A 2 16.03 -27.70 -2.85
N LEU A 3 15.38 -27.40 -1.73
CA LEU A 3 14.23 -28.15 -1.19
C LEU A 3 13.07 -28.30 -2.19
N ILE A 4 12.91 -27.32 -3.09
CA ILE A 4 11.90 -27.27 -4.14
C ILE A 4 11.99 -28.44 -5.13
N GLU A 5 13.20 -28.97 -5.38
CA GLU A 5 13.43 -30.10 -6.28
C GLU A 5 12.91 -31.43 -5.72
N TYR A 6 12.54 -31.47 -4.44
CA TYR A 6 12.05 -32.67 -3.76
C TYR A 6 10.57 -32.57 -3.34
N ILE A 7 10.09 -31.37 -3.00
CA ILE A 7 8.72 -31.16 -2.45
C ILE A 7 7.78 -30.52 -3.49
N GLY A 8 8.30 -29.95 -4.58
CA GLY A 8 7.51 -29.38 -5.67
C GLY A 8 7.01 -27.95 -5.43
N ASP A 9 7.04 -27.45 -4.19
CA ASP A 9 6.77 -26.05 -3.84
C ASP A 9 7.46 -25.65 -2.52
N ALA A 10 7.66 -24.35 -2.31
CA ALA A 10 8.21 -23.79 -1.09
C ALA A 10 7.54 -22.45 -0.73
N VAL A 11 7.15 -22.29 0.54
CA VAL A 11 6.59 -21.05 1.07
C VAL A 11 7.70 -20.28 1.81
N LEU A 12 7.90 -19.02 1.44
CA LEU A 12 8.76 -18.10 2.16
C LEU A 12 7.92 -17.37 3.20
N ASP A 13 8.23 -17.59 4.47
CA ASP A 13 7.68 -16.82 5.58
C ASP A 13 8.57 -15.59 5.81
N VAL A 14 7.99 -14.39 5.70
CA VAL A 14 8.72 -13.12 5.67
C VAL A 14 8.23 -12.22 6.80
N GLU A 15 9.15 -11.82 7.67
CA GLU A 15 8.89 -10.77 8.66
C GLU A 15 9.09 -9.39 8.02
N VAL A 16 8.00 -8.66 7.82
CA VAL A 16 7.99 -7.38 7.11
C VAL A 16 8.03 -6.20 8.09
N THR A 17 8.96 -5.28 7.87
CA THR A 17 9.10 -4.07 8.69
C THR A 17 7.93 -3.10 8.47
N PRO A 18 7.62 -2.22 9.44
CA PRO A 18 6.45 -1.35 9.33
C PRO A 18 6.40 -0.39 8.16
N ASN A 19 7.55 0.04 7.65
CA ASN A 19 7.68 0.91 6.50
C ASN A 19 7.50 0.18 5.16
N ARG A 20 7.28 -1.15 5.15
CA ARG A 20 7.19 -1.94 3.91
C ARG A 20 5.83 -2.61 3.70
N PRO A 21 4.70 -1.86 3.78
CA PRO A 21 3.38 -2.46 3.56
C PRO A 21 3.23 -3.04 2.14
N ASP A 22 4.01 -2.58 1.18
CA ASP A 22 4.11 -3.15 -0.17
C ASP A 22 4.47 -4.64 -0.14
N CYS A 23 5.40 -5.03 0.74
CA CYS A 23 5.86 -6.41 0.90
C CYS A 23 4.83 -7.31 1.63
N LEU A 24 3.68 -6.78 2.03
CA LEU A 24 2.53 -7.57 2.48
C LEU A 24 1.64 -8.05 1.33
N SER A 25 2.15 -7.96 0.10
CA SER A 25 1.50 -8.38 -1.13
C SER A 25 2.45 -9.17 -2.03
N ILE A 26 1.90 -10.08 -2.83
CA ILE A 26 2.66 -10.85 -3.82
C ILE A 26 3.25 -9.93 -4.89
N LEU A 27 2.50 -8.93 -5.36
CA LEU A 27 3.01 -7.98 -6.35
C LEU A 27 4.16 -7.13 -5.80
N GLY A 28 4.08 -6.66 -4.56
CA GLY A 28 5.18 -5.91 -3.94
C GLY A 28 6.45 -6.75 -3.78
N ILE A 29 6.32 -8.00 -3.32
CA ILE A 29 7.45 -8.95 -3.29
C ILE A 29 8.00 -9.22 -4.70
N ALA A 30 7.13 -9.37 -5.70
CA ALA A 30 7.54 -9.58 -7.08
C ALA A 30 8.36 -8.39 -7.62
N HIS A 31 7.95 -7.15 -7.32
CA HIS A 31 8.69 -5.94 -7.69
C HIS A 31 10.06 -5.86 -7.00
N GLU A 32 10.16 -6.27 -5.73
CA GLU A 32 11.45 -6.37 -5.03
C GLU A 32 12.39 -7.42 -5.65
N VAL A 33 11.87 -8.60 -5.95
CA VAL A 33 12.65 -9.66 -6.63
C VAL A 33 13.07 -9.21 -8.03
N ALA A 34 12.19 -8.52 -8.76
CA ALA A 34 12.49 -7.97 -10.07
C ALA A 34 13.63 -6.95 -10.02
N ALA A 35 13.62 -6.02 -9.06
CA ALA A 35 14.69 -5.05 -8.86
C ALA A 35 16.05 -5.73 -8.59
N LEU A 36 16.06 -6.82 -7.81
CA LEU A 36 17.28 -7.57 -7.47
C LEU A 36 17.81 -8.44 -8.62
N THR A 37 16.92 -8.98 -9.47
CA THR A 37 17.26 -9.95 -10.51
C THR A 37 17.34 -9.34 -11.90
N GLY A 38 16.85 -8.12 -12.09
CA GLY A 38 16.67 -7.49 -13.39
C GLY A 38 15.52 -8.08 -14.22
N ALA A 39 14.63 -8.87 -13.59
CA ALA A 39 13.43 -9.38 -14.24
C ALA A 39 12.34 -8.31 -14.38
N ALA A 40 11.27 -8.60 -15.11
CA ALA A 40 10.10 -7.73 -15.23
C ALA A 40 8.89 -8.36 -14.53
N VAL A 41 8.10 -7.55 -13.84
CA VAL A 41 6.83 -7.96 -13.24
C VAL A 41 5.71 -7.80 -14.27
N THR A 42 4.85 -8.80 -14.39
CA THR A 42 3.61 -8.72 -15.18
C THR A 42 2.44 -8.63 -14.22
N GLU A 43 1.79 -7.47 -14.16
CA GLU A 43 0.57 -7.28 -13.37
C GLU A 43 -0.64 -7.90 -14.09
N PRO A 44 -1.66 -8.38 -13.35
CA PRO A 44 -2.85 -8.95 -13.96
C PRO A 44 -3.65 -7.89 -14.73
N ASP A 45 -4.32 -8.33 -15.81
CA ASP A 45 -5.27 -7.48 -16.52
C ASP A 45 -6.43 -7.10 -15.60
N LEU A 46 -6.88 -5.85 -15.67
CA LEU A 46 -7.96 -5.29 -14.85
C LEU A 46 -9.25 -5.08 -15.66
N SER A 47 -9.24 -5.46 -16.93
CA SER A 47 -10.42 -5.36 -17.81
C SER A 47 -11.44 -6.47 -17.51
N TYR A 48 -12.72 -6.11 -17.58
CA TYR A 48 -13.85 -7.02 -17.45
C TYR A 48 -15.06 -6.46 -18.19
N PRO A 49 -16.02 -7.32 -18.60
CA PRO A 49 -17.25 -6.86 -19.23
C PRO A 49 -18.16 -6.18 -18.21
N GLU A 50 -18.74 -5.05 -18.64
CA GLU A 50 -19.78 -4.33 -17.91
C GLU A 50 -21.12 -4.44 -18.67
N ASN A 51 -22.23 -4.43 -17.95
CA ASN A 51 -23.55 -4.24 -18.54
C ASN A 51 -23.82 -2.74 -18.80
N ASP A 52 -24.98 -2.41 -19.39
CA ASP A 52 -25.30 -1.02 -19.76
C ASP A 52 -25.81 -0.14 -18.60
N THR A 53 -26.11 -0.73 -17.44
CA THR A 53 -26.76 -0.02 -16.32
C THR A 53 -25.72 0.63 -15.41
N PRO A 54 -25.68 1.97 -15.28
CA PRO A 54 -24.73 2.67 -14.42
C PRO A 54 -24.93 2.34 -12.94
N ILE A 55 -23.85 2.08 -12.22
CA ILE A 55 -23.88 1.79 -10.79
C ILE A 55 -24.49 2.93 -9.97
N GLU A 56 -24.29 4.18 -10.38
CA GLU A 56 -24.81 5.39 -9.74
C GLU A 56 -26.34 5.46 -9.74
N SER A 57 -26.99 4.71 -10.63
CA SER A 57 -28.46 4.60 -10.67
C SER A 57 -29.01 3.53 -9.71
N LEU A 58 -28.15 2.69 -9.15
CA LEU A 58 -28.52 1.52 -8.35
C LEU A 58 -28.10 1.65 -6.89
N ALA A 59 -26.92 2.23 -6.64
CA ALA A 59 -26.31 2.33 -5.33
C ALA A 59 -25.74 3.73 -5.06
N LYS A 60 -25.68 4.11 -3.79
CA LYS A 60 -25.10 5.38 -3.32
C LYS A 60 -24.02 5.11 -2.27
N VAL A 61 -22.93 5.86 -2.33
CA VAL A 61 -21.90 5.92 -1.28
C VAL A 61 -21.79 7.36 -0.79
N GLU A 62 -21.76 7.55 0.53
CA GLU A 62 -21.52 8.83 1.18
C GLU A 62 -20.41 8.68 2.21
N ILE A 63 -19.42 9.59 2.17
CA ILE A 63 -18.38 9.67 3.20
C ILE A 63 -18.71 10.87 4.09
N ALA A 64 -19.22 10.60 5.30
CA ALA A 64 -19.57 11.64 6.28
C ALA A 64 -18.34 12.10 7.09
N ASP A 65 -17.34 11.23 7.26
CA ASP A 65 -16.09 11.51 7.98
C ASP A 65 -14.87 11.37 7.04
N PRO A 66 -14.61 12.35 6.15
CA PRO A 66 -13.54 12.28 5.15
C PRO A 66 -12.13 12.24 5.73
N ASP A 67 -11.94 12.73 6.97
CA ASP A 67 -10.66 12.64 7.69
C ASP A 67 -10.31 11.19 8.11
N LEU A 68 -11.32 10.31 8.16
CA LEU A 68 -11.17 8.91 8.55
C LEU A 68 -11.25 7.95 7.36
N CYS A 69 -12.00 8.30 6.32
CA CYS A 69 -12.10 7.55 5.08
C CYS A 69 -11.57 8.39 3.91
N LEU A 70 -10.32 8.11 3.53
CA LEU A 70 -9.58 8.88 2.53
C LEU A 70 -10.08 8.61 1.11
N ARG A 71 -10.51 7.37 0.84
CA ARG A 71 -11.12 7.00 -0.44
C ARG A 71 -12.03 5.79 -0.25
N TYR A 72 -13.17 5.77 -0.94
CA TYR A 72 -14.06 4.62 -0.95
C TYR A 72 -14.45 4.30 -2.39
N THR A 73 -14.21 3.06 -2.82
CA THR A 73 -14.62 2.58 -4.14
C THR A 73 -15.55 1.39 -4.02
N ALA A 74 -16.51 1.29 -4.94
CA ALA A 74 -17.41 0.15 -5.00
C ALA A 74 -17.78 -0.29 -6.42
N SER A 75 -17.90 -1.60 -6.61
CA SER A 75 -18.46 -2.24 -7.80
C SER A 75 -19.71 -3.02 -7.42
N LEU A 76 -20.68 -3.08 -8.33
CA LEU A 76 -21.91 -3.85 -8.15
C LEU A 76 -21.95 -4.97 -9.17
N ILE A 77 -21.98 -6.22 -8.71
CA ILE A 77 -21.94 -7.42 -9.55
C ILE A 77 -23.23 -8.21 -9.34
N HIS A 78 -23.92 -8.52 -10.44
CA HIS A 78 -25.23 -9.19 -10.45
C HIS A 78 -25.15 -10.59 -11.01
N GLY A 79 -26.02 -11.49 -10.52
CA GLY A 79 -26.15 -12.85 -11.03
C GLY A 79 -24.96 -13.73 -10.64
N ILE A 80 -24.43 -13.52 -9.45
CA ILE A 80 -23.36 -14.32 -8.85
C ILE A 80 -23.93 -15.65 -8.35
N GLU A 81 -23.16 -16.73 -8.56
CA GLU A 81 -23.41 -18.05 -8.00
C GLU A 81 -22.37 -18.35 -6.91
N ILE A 82 -22.83 -18.55 -5.68
CA ILE A 82 -21.97 -18.87 -4.54
C ILE A 82 -21.61 -20.36 -4.59
N GLY A 83 -20.32 -20.63 -4.41
CA GLY A 83 -19.81 -22.00 -4.41
C GLY A 83 -18.34 -22.06 -4.02
N ASP A 84 -17.72 -23.21 -4.24
CA ASP A 84 -16.31 -23.40 -3.93
C ASP A 84 -15.41 -22.63 -4.92
N SER A 85 -14.32 -22.07 -4.39
CA SER A 85 -13.24 -21.51 -5.22
C SER A 85 -12.54 -22.59 -6.05
N PRO A 86 -11.92 -22.25 -7.19
CA PRO A 86 -11.09 -23.21 -7.91
C PRO A 86 -9.89 -23.65 -7.05
N SER A 87 -9.41 -24.87 -7.28
CA SER A 87 -8.37 -25.51 -6.43
C SER A 87 -7.09 -24.69 -6.30
N TRP A 88 -6.67 -23.98 -7.35
CA TRP A 88 -5.47 -23.15 -7.33
C TRP A 88 -5.61 -21.96 -6.36
N MET A 89 -6.81 -21.39 -6.22
CA MET A 89 -7.06 -20.27 -5.31
C MET A 89 -7.12 -20.75 -3.87
N GLN A 90 -7.80 -21.89 -3.64
CA GLN A 90 -7.83 -22.53 -2.32
C GLN A 90 -6.42 -22.88 -1.83
N ASP A 91 -5.59 -23.44 -2.72
CA ASP A 91 -4.20 -23.79 -2.45
C ASP A 91 -3.34 -22.56 -2.13
N ALA A 92 -3.46 -21.49 -2.94
CA ALA A 92 -2.77 -20.23 -2.70
C ALA A 92 -3.13 -19.61 -1.34
N LEU A 93 -4.42 -19.56 -1.00
CA LEU A 93 -4.90 -19.05 0.30
C LEU A 93 -4.37 -19.91 1.45
N THR A 94 -4.45 -21.23 1.32
CA THR A 94 -3.99 -22.17 2.36
C THR A 94 -2.50 -22.02 2.62
N LYS A 95 -1.68 -21.86 1.57
CA LYS A 95 -0.24 -21.61 1.67
C LYS A 95 0.10 -20.28 2.34
N ALA A 96 -0.77 -19.29 2.20
CA ALA A 96 -0.69 -18.00 2.90
C ALA A 96 -1.31 -18.03 4.31
N GLY A 97 -1.75 -19.20 4.81
CA GLY A 97 -2.33 -19.35 6.15
C GLY A 97 -3.81 -18.97 6.25
N LEU A 98 -4.50 -18.73 5.13
CA LEU A 98 -5.92 -18.42 5.08
C LEU A 98 -6.75 -19.66 4.74
N ARG A 99 -7.82 -19.88 5.52
CA ARG A 99 -8.78 -20.96 5.27
C ARG A 99 -9.73 -20.54 4.14
N PRO A 100 -9.85 -21.31 3.05
CA PRO A 100 -10.87 -21.09 2.03
C PRO A 100 -12.30 -21.18 2.60
N ILE A 101 -13.22 -20.38 2.09
CA ILE A 101 -14.61 -20.26 2.57
C ILE A 101 -15.60 -20.47 1.42
N ASN A 102 -15.63 -19.54 0.48
CA ASN A 102 -16.42 -19.60 -0.76
C ASN A 102 -15.76 -18.70 -1.79
N ASN A 103 -16.13 -18.85 -3.06
CA ASN A 103 -15.58 -18.10 -4.18
C ASN A 103 -15.52 -16.58 -3.96
N ILE A 104 -16.57 -15.95 -3.42
CA ILE A 104 -16.59 -14.49 -3.20
C ILE A 104 -15.64 -14.05 -2.08
N VAL A 105 -15.71 -14.69 -0.92
CA VAL A 105 -14.84 -14.37 0.22
C VAL A 105 -13.38 -14.67 -0.12
N ASP A 106 -13.13 -15.79 -0.79
CA ASP A 106 -11.79 -16.20 -1.20
C ASP A 106 -11.19 -15.25 -2.24
N ILE A 107 -11.99 -14.71 -3.17
CA ILE A 107 -11.52 -13.68 -4.11
C ILE A 107 -11.08 -12.42 -3.35
N THR A 108 -11.85 -11.95 -2.36
CA THR A 108 -11.46 -10.76 -1.57
C THR A 108 -10.15 -10.99 -0.81
N ASN A 109 -9.96 -12.19 -0.23
CA ASN A 109 -8.73 -12.56 0.46
C ASN A 109 -7.56 -12.73 -0.52
N TYR A 110 -7.80 -13.36 -1.66
CA TYR A 110 -6.79 -13.60 -2.69
C TYR A 110 -6.26 -12.29 -3.25
N VAL A 111 -7.15 -11.36 -3.60
CA VAL A 111 -6.75 -10.05 -4.13
C VAL A 111 -6.10 -9.19 -3.05
N MET A 112 -6.51 -9.31 -1.78
CA MET A 112 -5.78 -8.69 -0.67
C MET A 112 -4.34 -9.19 -0.57
N LEU A 113 -4.09 -10.49 -0.79
CA LEU A 113 -2.73 -11.02 -0.85
C LEU A 113 -2.00 -10.61 -2.13
N GLU A 114 -2.70 -10.54 -3.27
CA GLU A 114 -2.10 -10.18 -4.57
C GLU A 114 -1.63 -8.71 -4.59
N TYR A 115 -2.49 -7.79 -4.15
CA TYR A 115 -2.29 -6.33 -4.21
C TYR A 115 -1.95 -5.65 -2.88
N GLY A 116 -2.14 -6.33 -1.74
CA GLY A 116 -1.98 -5.73 -0.41
C GLY A 116 -3.14 -4.83 0.02
N GLN A 117 -4.22 -4.79 -0.76
CA GLN A 117 -5.41 -3.98 -0.51
C GLN A 117 -6.54 -4.85 0.04
N PRO A 118 -6.94 -4.68 1.31
CA PRO A 118 -8.11 -5.38 1.83
C PRO A 118 -9.39 -4.95 1.10
N LEU A 119 -10.26 -5.94 0.84
CA LEU A 119 -11.58 -5.74 0.25
C LEU A 119 -12.65 -6.33 1.15
N HIS A 120 -13.89 -5.93 0.93
CA HIS A 120 -15.04 -6.52 1.59
C HIS A 120 -16.20 -6.70 0.61
N ALA A 121 -16.97 -7.77 0.76
CA ALA A 121 -18.12 -8.05 -0.08
C ALA A 121 -19.38 -8.02 0.78
N PHE A 122 -20.32 -7.14 0.42
CA PHE A 122 -21.63 -7.08 1.03
C PHE A 122 -22.66 -7.77 0.14
N ASP A 123 -23.57 -8.54 0.75
CA ASP A 123 -24.81 -8.92 0.06
C ASP A 123 -25.65 -7.66 -0.15
N PHE A 124 -25.75 -7.23 -1.41
CA PHE A 124 -26.43 -5.99 -1.75
C PHE A 124 -27.92 -6.03 -1.41
N GLY A 125 -28.55 -7.21 -1.44
CA GLY A 125 -29.95 -7.37 -1.07
C GLY A 125 -30.22 -7.10 0.42
N LYS A 126 -29.17 -7.09 1.25
CA LYS A 126 -29.24 -6.81 2.69
C LYS A 126 -28.89 -5.35 3.04
N VAL A 127 -28.32 -4.58 2.09
CA VAL A 127 -27.96 -3.16 2.31
C VAL A 127 -29.21 -2.30 2.21
N ARG A 128 -29.59 -1.63 3.30
CA ARG A 128 -30.82 -0.81 3.32
C ARG A 128 -30.70 0.42 2.43
N ASP A 129 -31.78 0.68 1.69
CA ASP A 129 -31.91 1.77 0.73
C ASP A 129 -30.76 1.85 -0.28
N ASN A 130 -30.08 0.72 -0.54
CA ASN A 130 -28.92 0.61 -1.44
C ASN A 130 -27.84 1.67 -1.19
N THR A 131 -27.71 2.12 0.07
CA THR A 131 -26.86 3.26 0.43
C THR A 131 -25.83 2.86 1.46
N ILE A 132 -24.57 3.15 1.17
CA ILE A 132 -23.46 3.05 2.10
C ILE A 132 -23.14 4.44 2.65
N ILE A 133 -22.98 4.52 3.96
CA ILE A 133 -22.58 5.72 4.70
C ILE A 133 -21.34 5.37 5.53
N VAL A 134 -20.21 5.95 5.17
CA VAL A 134 -18.95 5.80 5.91
C VAL A 134 -18.87 6.90 6.95
N ARG A 135 -18.96 6.53 8.22
CA ARG A 135 -19.06 7.50 9.33
C ARG A 135 -18.46 6.99 10.63
N SER A 136 -18.17 7.90 11.55
CA SER A 136 -17.88 7.56 12.93
C SER A 136 -19.06 6.80 13.56
N ALA A 137 -18.74 5.80 14.38
CA ALA A 137 -19.71 5.08 15.21
C ALA A 137 -20.41 6.04 16.18
N ARG A 138 -21.67 5.77 16.49
CA ARG A 138 -22.38 6.44 17.59
C ARG A 138 -21.97 5.83 18.93
N PRO A 139 -22.10 6.55 20.06
CA PRO A 139 -21.82 5.98 21.37
C PRO A 139 -22.67 4.73 21.65
N ASP A 140 -22.02 3.65 22.06
CA ASP A 140 -22.62 2.34 22.35
C ASP A 140 -23.39 1.73 21.16
N GLU A 141 -23.07 2.13 19.92
CA GLU A 141 -23.68 1.55 18.73
C GLU A 141 -23.34 0.05 18.63
N PRO A 142 -24.33 -0.86 18.59
CA PRO A 142 -24.06 -2.28 18.54
C PRO A 142 -23.69 -2.72 17.12
N LEU A 143 -22.68 -3.57 17.00
CA LEU A 143 -22.38 -4.30 15.77
C LEU A 143 -22.13 -5.78 16.09
N VAL A 144 -22.82 -6.68 15.39
CA VAL A 144 -22.46 -8.10 15.39
C VAL A 144 -21.47 -8.33 14.27
N THR A 145 -20.24 -8.69 14.62
CA THR A 145 -19.18 -8.97 13.64
C THR A 145 -19.28 -10.39 13.10
N LEU A 146 -18.58 -10.69 11.99
CA LEU A 146 -18.60 -12.01 11.33
C LEU A 146 -18.16 -13.18 12.23
N ASP A 147 -17.46 -12.92 13.33
CA ASP A 147 -17.12 -13.90 14.36
C ASP A 147 -18.30 -14.23 15.32
N GLY A 148 -19.48 -13.61 15.10
CA GLY A 148 -20.69 -13.76 15.90
C GLY A 148 -20.70 -12.95 17.20
N ALA A 149 -19.65 -12.18 17.50
CA ALA A 149 -19.57 -11.39 18.72
C ALA A 149 -20.26 -10.03 18.56
N THR A 150 -21.03 -9.63 19.58
CA THR A 150 -21.57 -8.26 19.66
C THR A 150 -20.53 -7.31 20.23
N ARG A 151 -20.26 -6.22 19.53
CA ARG A 151 -19.29 -5.20 19.88
C ARG A 151 -20.00 -3.86 20.15
N PRO A 152 -19.83 -3.25 21.35
CA PRO A 152 -20.28 -1.89 21.59
C PRO A 152 -19.25 -0.93 20.99
N LEU A 153 -19.64 -0.22 19.94
CA LEU A 153 -18.77 0.70 19.25
C LEU A 153 -18.77 2.07 19.93
N GLN A 154 -17.67 2.79 19.79
CA GLN A 154 -17.50 4.13 20.36
C GLN A 154 -16.90 5.06 19.31
N PRO A 155 -17.28 6.34 19.27
CA PRO A 155 -16.52 7.32 18.51
C PRO A 155 -15.06 7.37 19.01
N PRO A 156 -14.06 7.57 18.12
CA PRO A 156 -14.18 7.81 16.68
C PRO A 156 -14.00 6.52 15.84
N MET A 157 -14.37 5.34 16.34
CA MET A 157 -14.27 4.10 15.54
C MET A 157 -15.05 4.29 14.23
N LEU A 158 -14.40 4.11 13.09
CA LEU A 158 -15.03 4.26 11.79
C LEU A 158 -15.87 3.03 11.47
N VAL A 159 -17.10 3.23 11.01
CA VAL A 159 -18.00 2.17 10.56
C VAL A 159 -18.41 2.38 9.11
N ILE A 160 -18.68 1.26 8.46
CA ILE A 160 -19.50 1.23 7.26
C ILE A 160 -20.92 1.00 7.74
N ALA A 161 -21.83 1.90 7.39
CA ALA A 161 -23.23 1.84 7.78
C ALA A 161 -24.12 1.84 6.55
N ASP A 162 -25.33 1.31 6.69
CA ASP A 162 -26.43 1.65 5.80
C ASP A 162 -27.24 2.83 6.37
N THR A 163 -28.44 3.08 5.86
CA THR A 163 -29.30 4.17 6.34
C THR A 163 -29.82 3.97 7.76
N GLN A 164 -29.68 2.78 8.34
CA GLN A 164 -30.23 2.43 9.66
C GLN A 164 -29.16 1.97 10.64
N ASP A 165 -28.32 1.00 10.24
CA ASP A 165 -27.43 0.25 11.13
C ASP A 165 -25.96 0.30 10.66
N ALA A 166 -25.03 0.09 11.60
CA ALA A 166 -23.66 -0.28 11.23
C ALA A 166 -23.65 -1.68 10.61
N ILE A 167 -22.97 -1.83 9.48
CA ILE A 167 -22.87 -3.08 8.70
C ILE A 167 -21.42 -3.58 8.59
N GLY A 168 -20.46 -2.84 9.14
CA GLY A 168 -19.06 -3.23 9.19
C GLY A 168 -18.22 -2.27 10.03
N LEU A 169 -17.14 -2.79 10.60
CA LEU A 169 -16.12 -2.00 11.28
C LEU A 169 -14.99 -1.72 10.30
N ALA A 170 -14.90 -0.47 9.84
CA ALA A 170 -14.09 -0.10 8.69
C ALA A 170 -12.62 -0.49 8.87
N GLY A 171 -12.12 -1.28 7.92
CA GLY A 171 -10.74 -1.78 7.91
C GLY A 171 -10.40 -2.78 9.00
N VAL A 172 -11.37 -3.30 9.76
CA VAL A 172 -11.14 -4.29 10.82
C VAL A 172 -11.88 -5.59 10.55
N MET A 173 -13.21 -5.54 10.45
CA MET A 173 -14.05 -6.72 10.24
C MET A 173 -15.43 -6.34 9.72
N GLY A 174 -16.01 -7.16 8.84
CA GLY A 174 -17.40 -7.01 8.38
C GLY A 174 -18.43 -7.27 9.48
N GLY A 175 -19.64 -6.78 9.26
CA GLY A 175 -20.82 -7.11 10.06
C GLY A 175 -21.52 -8.36 9.53
N ALA A 176 -22.13 -9.13 10.43
CA ALA A 176 -22.89 -10.33 10.06
C ALA A 176 -24.24 -10.02 9.36
N ASN A 177 -24.74 -8.79 9.49
CA ASN A 177 -26.03 -8.37 8.94
C ASN A 177 -26.05 -8.22 7.41
N THR A 178 -24.88 -8.09 6.78
CA THR A 178 -24.72 -7.96 5.32
C THR A 178 -23.73 -8.98 4.76
N GLU A 179 -23.43 -10.04 5.52
CA GLU A 179 -22.54 -11.14 5.13
C GLU A 179 -23.05 -11.86 3.87
N ILE A 180 -22.11 -12.33 3.05
CA ILE A 180 -22.38 -13.22 1.90
C ILE A 180 -22.82 -14.59 2.41
N ASP A 181 -23.95 -15.09 1.91
CA ASP A 181 -24.43 -16.44 2.18
C ASP A 181 -24.78 -17.19 0.89
N ASP A 182 -25.20 -18.45 1.02
CA ASP A 182 -25.50 -19.34 -0.11
C ASP A 182 -26.61 -18.83 -1.06
N ILE A 183 -27.40 -17.84 -0.64
CA ILE A 183 -28.48 -17.27 -1.46
C ILE A 183 -28.14 -15.89 -2.03
N THR A 184 -26.96 -15.32 -1.70
CA THR A 184 -26.49 -14.05 -2.25
C THR A 184 -26.35 -14.16 -3.77
N THR A 185 -26.98 -13.23 -4.49
CA THR A 185 -26.94 -13.17 -5.97
C THR A 185 -26.40 -11.85 -6.51
N THR A 186 -26.37 -10.80 -5.68
CA THR A 186 -25.85 -9.49 -6.03
C THR A 186 -24.88 -9.04 -4.95
N VAL A 187 -23.66 -8.73 -5.36
CA VAL A 187 -22.56 -8.34 -4.46
C VAL A 187 -22.23 -6.88 -4.67
N LEU A 188 -22.25 -6.10 -3.59
CA LEU A 188 -21.60 -4.79 -3.56
C LEU A 188 -20.19 -4.99 -2.99
N LEU A 189 -19.21 -4.93 -3.88
CA LEU A 189 -17.81 -5.10 -3.55
C LEU A 189 -17.23 -3.74 -3.12
N GLU A 190 -16.68 -3.68 -1.92
CA GLU A 190 -15.94 -2.55 -1.34
C GLU A 190 -14.44 -2.73 -1.55
N SER A 191 -13.78 -1.65 -1.92
CA SER A 191 -12.34 -1.44 -1.73
C SER A 191 -12.10 0.00 -1.31
N ALA A 192 -11.52 0.21 -0.14
CA ALA A 192 -11.46 1.52 0.50
C ALA A 192 -10.10 1.80 1.14
N ASN A 193 -9.86 3.05 1.51
CA ASN A 193 -8.67 3.50 2.20
C ASN A 193 -9.05 4.27 3.48
N PHE A 194 -8.65 3.73 4.62
CA PHE A 194 -8.99 4.25 5.94
C PHE A 194 -7.77 4.82 6.65
N HIS A 195 -8.00 5.78 7.52
CA HIS A 195 -6.95 6.43 8.30
C HIS A 195 -6.23 5.42 9.23
N ALA A 196 -4.96 5.13 8.93
CA ALA A 196 -4.17 4.07 9.56
C ALA A 196 -4.17 4.10 11.11
N ILE A 197 -4.04 5.28 11.71
CA ILE A 197 -4.03 5.42 13.18
C ILE A 197 -5.42 5.11 13.76
N ASN A 198 -6.50 5.45 13.06
CA ASN A 198 -7.86 5.14 13.51
C ASN A 198 -8.07 3.63 13.51
N THR A 199 -7.74 2.97 12.40
CA THR A 199 -7.82 1.51 12.27
C THR A 199 -7.01 0.82 13.37
N ARG A 200 -5.76 1.24 13.61
CA ARG A 200 -4.91 0.69 14.68
C ARG A 200 -5.53 0.85 16.06
N ARG A 201 -6.05 2.04 16.39
CA ARG A 201 -6.67 2.31 17.69
C ARG A 201 -7.92 1.46 17.89
N THR A 202 -8.77 1.36 16.87
CA THR A 202 -9.99 0.55 16.88
C THR A 202 -9.65 -0.94 17.08
N ARG A 203 -8.71 -1.46 16.30
CA ARG A 203 -8.18 -2.83 16.38
C ARG A 203 -7.72 -3.17 17.81
N LEU A 204 -6.89 -2.31 18.40
CA LEU A 204 -6.34 -2.49 19.75
C LEU A 204 -7.42 -2.37 20.83
N ALA A 205 -8.33 -1.40 20.70
CA ALA A 205 -9.42 -1.18 21.66
C ALA A 205 -10.35 -2.40 21.75
N LEU A 206 -10.65 -3.03 20.61
CA LEU A 206 -11.52 -4.20 20.54
C LEU A 206 -10.77 -5.53 20.61
N ARG A 207 -9.43 -5.50 20.61
CA ARG A 207 -8.53 -6.68 20.60
C ARG A 207 -8.84 -7.64 19.44
N MET A 208 -8.98 -7.07 18.24
CA MET A 208 -9.37 -7.81 17.03
C MET A 208 -8.25 -7.76 16.02
N ASP A 209 -7.43 -8.80 15.91
CA ASP A 209 -6.38 -8.85 14.89
C ASP A 209 -6.92 -9.49 13.61
N SER A 210 -6.74 -8.80 12.47
CA SER A 210 -7.11 -9.29 11.14
C SER A 210 -6.06 -8.92 10.10
N GLU A 211 -5.94 -9.73 9.05
CA GLU A 211 -5.07 -9.45 7.90
C GLU A 211 -5.36 -8.09 7.26
N ALA A 212 -6.64 -7.69 7.26
CA ALA A 212 -7.09 -6.40 6.75
C ALA A 212 -6.57 -5.24 7.61
N SER A 213 -6.82 -5.29 8.92
CA SER A 213 -6.39 -4.23 9.84
C SER A 213 -4.87 -4.10 9.91
N TYR A 214 -4.14 -5.21 9.80
CA TYR A 214 -2.68 -5.22 9.75
C TYR A 214 -2.12 -4.45 8.54
N ARG A 215 -2.79 -4.51 7.38
CA ARG A 215 -2.40 -3.73 6.18
C ARG A 215 -2.80 -2.26 6.31
N PHE A 216 -4.05 -1.99 6.69
CA PHE A 216 -4.53 -0.60 6.83
C PHE A 216 -3.73 0.20 7.87
N GLU A 217 -3.36 -0.40 9.01
CA GLU A 217 -2.60 0.32 10.04
C GLU A 217 -1.17 0.73 9.62
N ARG A 218 -0.66 0.15 8.53
CA ARG A 218 0.65 0.47 7.96
C ARG A 218 0.60 1.52 6.86
N GLY A 219 -0.58 2.08 6.57
CA GLY A 219 -0.74 3.20 5.65
C GLY A 219 -0.51 2.81 4.20
N ILE A 220 -1.36 1.92 3.67
CA ILE A 220 -1.43 1.65 2.23
C ILE A 220 -1.95 2.88 1.47
N ARG A 221 -1.57 3.03 0.20
CA ARG A 221 -1.96 4.18 -0.63
C ARG A 221 -3.44 4.13 -1.07
N PRO A 222 -4.17 5.26 -1.11
CA PRO A 222 -5.53 5.32 -1.67
C PRO A 222 -5.63 4.88 -3.15
N GLU A 223 -4.53 4.95 -3.89
CA GLU A 223 -4.46 4.54 -5.30
C GLU A 223 -4.64 3.03 -5.50
N LEU A 224 -4.39 2.21 -4.47
CA LEU A 224 -4.60 0.76 -4.53
C LEU A 224 -6.08 0.37 -4.61
N ALA A 225 -6.96 1.17 -4.00
CA ALA A 225 -8.38 0.85 -3.87
C ALA A 225 -9.06 0.51 -5.22
N PRO A 226 -9.02 1.37 -6.25
CA PRO A 226 -9.63 1.06 -7.55
C PRO A 226 -8.95 -0.09 -8.30
N LEU A 227 -7.64 -0.32 -8.12
CA LEU A 227 -6.92 -1.39 -8.81
C LEU A 227 -7.38 -2.76 -8.30
N ALA A 228 -7.35 -2.92 -6.98
CA ALA A 228 -7.81 -4.15 -6.32
C ALA A 228 -9.31 -4.39 -6.54
N LEU A 229 -10.12 -3.33 -6.52
CA LEU A 229 -11.56 -3.43 -6.81
C LEU A 229 -11.78 -4.05 -8.19
N ARG A 230 -11.11 -3.51 -9.22
CA ARG A 230 -11.24 -4.01 -10.59
C ARG A 230 -10.78 -5.45 -10.72
N ARG A 231 -9.66 -5.80 -10.08
CA ARG A 231 -9.14 -7.16 -10.07
C ARG A 231 -10.12 -8.15 -9.44
N ALA A 232 -10.66 -7.82 -8.27
CA ALA A 232 -11.64 -8.66 -7.60
C ALA A 232 -12.95 -8.77 -8.39
N THR A 233 -13.45 -7.67 -8.95
CA THR A 233 -14.62 -7.68 -9.85
C THR A 233 -14.41 -8.60 -11.05
N GLN A 234 -13.23 -8.55 -11.68
CA GLN A 234 -12.87 -9.44 -12.78
C GLN A 234 -12.91 -10.91 -12.34
N LEU A 235 -12.27 -11.25 -11.22
CA LEU A 235 -12.25 -12.63 -10.71
C LEU A 235 -13.65 -13.11 -10.32
N MET A 236 -14.50 -12.26 -9.75
CA MET A 236 -15.89 -12.60 -9.43
C MET A 236 -16.67 -12.96 -10.69
N ILE A 237 -16.57 -12.15 -11.75
CA ILE A 237 -17.20 -12.44 -13.05
C ILE A 237 -16.68 -13.77 -13.62
N GLN A 238 -15.36 -14.01 -13.55
CA GLN A 238 -14.75 -15.21 -14.14
C GLN A 238 -15.06 -16.50 -13.39
N LEU A 239 -15.13 -16.44 -12.06
CA LEU A 239 -15.15 -17.64 -11.20
C LEU A 239 -16.50 -17.89 -10.53
N ALA A 240 -17.31 -16.84 -10.33
CA ALA A 240 -18.64 -16.93 -9.73
C ALA A 240 -19.75 -16.56 -10.73
N GLY A 241 -19.39 -16.22 -11.96
CA GLY A 241 -20.32 -15.79 -13.00
C GLY A 241 -20.81 -14.35 -12.78
N GLY A 242 -21.91 -14.01 -13.46
CA GLY A 242 -22.54 -12.69 -13.35
C GLY A 242 -21.96 -11.61 -14.25
N THR A 243 -22.42 -10.37 -14.03
CA THR A 243 -22.02 -9.17 -14.79
C THR A 243 -21.91 -7.96 -13.87
N ALA A 244 -20.89 -7.13 -14.09
CA ALA A 244 -20.76 -5.86 -13.38
C ALA A 244 -21.67 -4.79 -13.97
N SER A 245 -22.22 -3.93 -13.12
CA SER A 245 -22.79 -2.65 -13.55
C SER A 245 -21.75 -1.78 -14.24
N LYS A 246 -22.20 -0.85 -15.09
CA LYS A 246 -21.33 0.11 -15.77
C LYS A 246 -20.66 1.05 -14.77
N GLY A 247 -19.35 1.18 -14.88
CA GLY A 247 -18.55 2.05 -14.01
C GLY A 247 -18.38 1.53 -12.57
N ILE A 248 -17.79 2.38 -11.74
CA ILE A 248 -17.59 2.14 -10.30
C ILE A 248 -17.98 3.40 -9.55
N LEU A 249 -18.46 3.26 -8.31
CA LEU A 249 -18.50 4.39 -7.38
C LEU A 249 -17.07 4.63 -6.90
N ASP A 250 -16.57 5.87 -7.02
CA ASP A 250 -15.22 6.26 -6.58
C ASP A 250 -15.28 7.62 -5.89
N ILE A 251 -15.33 7.60 -4.56
CA ILE A 251 -15.44 8.78 -3.74
C ILE A 251 -14.06 9.05 -3.14
N TYR A 252 -13.40 10.10 -3.61
CA TYR A 252 -12.08 10.54 -3.16
C TYR A 252 -12.16 12.01 -2.72
N PRO A 253 -12.53 12.30 -1.46
CA PRO A 253 -12.85 13.66 -1.02
C PRO A 253 -11.70 14.67 -1.15
N ASP A 254 -10.47 14.23 -0.84
CA ASP A 254 -9.27 15.07 -0.91
C ASP A 254 -8.14 14.36 -1.68
N PRO A 255 -8.21 14.34 -3.03
CA PRO A 255 -7.20 13.67 -3.85
C PRO A 255 -5.83 14.31 -3.69
N THR A 256 -4.91 13.59 -3.04
CA THR A 256 -3.53 14.04 -2.90
C THR A 256 -2.72 13.57 -4.12
N PRO A 257 -1.99 14.44 -4.81
CA PRO A 257 -1.11 14.01 -5.89
C PRO A 257 0.01 13.12 -5.32
N MET A 258 0.38 12.08 -6.07
CA MET A 258 1.54 11.26 -5.73
C MET A 258 2.78 12.14 -5.51
N PRO A 259 3.58 11.87 -4.46
CA PRO A 259 4.72 12.72 -4.14
C PRO A 259 5.75 12.67 -5.27
N SER A 260 6.37 13.81 -5.54
CA SER A 260 7.58 13.88 -6.35
C SER A 260 8.74 14.16 -5.42
N VAL A 261 9.67 13.22 -5.32
CA VAL A 261 10.74 13.27 -4.33
C VAL A 261 12.04 13.65 -5.02
N GLN A 262 12.64 14.73 -4.54
CA GLN A 262 13.94 15.20 -5.00
C GLN A 262 15.04 14.30 -4.45
N ILE A 263 16.04 13.98 -5.27
CA ILE A 263 17.29 13.36 -4.82
C ILE A 263 18.49 14.03 -5.48
N SER A 264 19.44 14.44 -4.64
CA SER A 264 20.65 15.16 -5.02
C SER A 264 21.90 14.30 -4.81
N ARG A 265 22.87 14.46 -5.71
CA ARG A 265 24.20 13.85 -5.58
C ARG A 265 24.90 14.26 -4.29
N GLN A 266 24.66 15.50 -3.83
CA GLN A 266 25.20 16.01 -2.58
C GLN A 266 24.66 15.23 -1.38
N ARG A 267 23.35 14.99 -1.31
CA ARG A 267 22.75 14.23 -0.22
C ARG A 267 23.26 12.80 -0.18
N ILE A 268 23.34 12.14 -1.34
CA ILE A 268 23.90 10.78 -1.46
C ILE A 268 25.31 10.72 -0.87
N ARG A 269 26.19 11.67 -1.24
CA ARG A 269 27.55 11.75 -0.68
C ARG A 269 27.55 12.01 0.82
N GLN A 270 26.67 12.88 1.29
CA GLN A 270 26.60 13.24 2.70
C GLN A 270 26.16 12.06 3.58
N VAL A 271 25.17 11.29 3.13
CA VAL A 271 24.58 10.20 3.92
C VAL A 271 25.35 8.90 3.74
N LEU A 272 25.70 8.54 2.51
CA LEU A 272 26.33 7.25 2.20
C LEU A 272 27.87 7.32 2.09
N GLY A 273 28.46 8.52 2.03
CA GLY A 273 29.92 8.66 1.88
C GLY A 273 30.46 8.21 0.52
N VAL A 274 29.59 8.00 -0.48
CA VAL A 274 29.93 7.52 -1.83
C VAL A 274 29.50 8.52 -2.89
N ASP A 275 30.22 8.51 -4.02
CA ASP A 275 29.96 9.43 -5.12
C ASP A 275 29.44 8.68 -6.37
N TYR A 276 28.12 8.42 -6.40
CA TYR A 276 27.46 7.80 -7.55
C TYR A 276 27.15 8.82 -8.65
N THR A 277 27.19 8.37 -9.91
CA THR A 277 26.69 9.16 -11.04
C THR A 277 25.17 9.21 -11.00
N MET A 278 24.56 10.34 -11.38
CA MET A 278 23.09 10.46 -11.39
C MET A 278 22.42 9.50 -12.39
N GLN A 279 23.15 9.06 -13.42
CA GLN A 279 22.69 7.99 -14.31
C GLN A 279 22.54 6.65 -13.58
N ARG A 280 23.52 6.24 -12.77
CA ARG A 280 23.45 5.00 -11.98
C ARG A 280 22.33 5.08 -10.94
N VAL A 281 22.20 6.24 -10.29
CA VAL A 281 21.12 6.52 -9.33
C VAL A 281 19.77 6.33 -10.02
N GLN A 282 19.55 6.99 -11.15
CA GLN A 282 18.30 6.88 -11.90
C GLN A 282 18.00 5.43 -12.31
N GLN A 283 18.96 4.71 -12.90
CA GLN A 283 18.77 3.30 -13.29
C GLN A 283 18.40 2.39 -12.12
N THR A 284 19.01 2.64 -10.95
CA THR A 284 18.71 1.87 -9.73
C THR A 284 17.28 2.12 -9.27
N LEU A 285 16.84 3.38 -9.26
CA LEU A 285 15.49 3.75 -8.83
C LEU A 285 14.42 3.30 -9.84
N GLU A 286 14.71 3.37 -11.14
CA GLU A 286 13.84 2.84 -12.19
C GLU A 286 13.65 1.32 -12.04
N SER A 287 14.68 0.58 -11.61
CA SER A 287 14.54 -0.86 -11.33
C SER A 287 13.61 -1.19 -10.17
N LEU A 288 13.41 -0.25 -9.26
CA LEU A 288 12.44 -0.31 -8.15
C LEU A 288 11.05 0.19 -8.54
N GLY A 289 10.84 0.55 -9.81
CA GLY A 289 9.59 1.09 -10.33
C GLY A 289 9.38 2.58 -10.08
N LEU A 290 10.40 3.32 -9.60
CA LEU A 290 10.30 4.77 -9.52
C LEU A 290 10.43 5.39 -10.91
N GLU A 291 9.55 6.34 -11.23
CA GLU A 291 9.54 7.02 -12.52
C GLU A 291 10.22 8.38 -12.43
N ARG A 292 10.90 8.78 -13.51
CA ARG A 292 11.50 10.11 -13.61
C ARG A 292 10.42 11.17 -13.71
N ASP A 293 10.49 12.19 -12.85
CA ASP A 293 9.52 13.28 -12.79
C ASP A 293 10.18 14.66 -12.97
N ARG A 294 9.35 15.71 -13.00
CA ARG A 294 9.76 17.12 -13.03
C ARG A 294 9.63 17.74 -11.65
N ALA A 295 10.36 18.84 -11.43
CA ALA A 295 10.19 19.64 -10.23
C ALA A 295 8.73 20.11 -10.10
N PRO A 296 8.11 20.02 -8.91
CA PRO A 296 6.77 20.55 -8.67
C PRO A 296 6.70 22.05 -9.01
N GLU A 297 5.58 22.50 -9.58
CA GLU A 297 5.40 23.90 -9.99
C GLU A 297 5.51 24.89 -8.81
N SER A 298 5.20 24.43 -7.58
CA SER A 298 5.34 25.22 -6.34
C SER A 298 6.80 25.44 -5.91
N ILE A 299 7.74 24.67 -6.47
CA ILE A 299 9.19 24.74 -6.21
C ILE A 299 9.89 25.27 -7.47
N MET A 300 9.29 26.26 -8.14
CA MET A 300 10.08 27.10 -9.05
C MET A 300 11.10 27.87 -8.20
N PRO A 301 12.41 27.70 -8.43
CA PRO A 301 13.40 28.45 -7.68
C PRO A 301 13.21 29.94 -7.99
N THR A 302 12.97 30.74 -6.94
CA THR A 302 13.34 32.16 -6.99
C THR A 302 14.82 32.20 -7.37
N MET A 303 15.12 32.75 -8.54
CA MET A 303 16.48 32.99 -9.03
C MET A 303 17.22 33.92 -8.07
N ASP A 304 17.77 33.39 -6.99
CA ASP A 304 18.69 34.09 -6.09
C ASP A 304 19.68 33.06 -5.50
N ALA A 305 20.58 32.57 -6.35
CA ALA A 305 21.84 32.02 -5.90
C ALA A 305 22.94 32.45 -6.88
N PHE A 306 23.76 33.40 -6.44
CA PHE A 306 24.99 33.82 -7.09
C PHE A 306 25.91 32.59 -7.30
N SER A 307 25.89 32.01 -8.50
CA SER A 307 26.92 31.05 -8.91
C SER A 307 28.20 31.79 -9.28
N VAL A 308 29.12 31.92 -8.31
CA VAL A 308 30.53 32.18 -8.61
C VAL A 308 31.21 30.84 -8.90
N GLY A 309 31.37 30.53 -10.19
CA GLY A 309 32.36 29.57 -10.69
C GLY A 309 32.09 28.09 -10.38
N GLY A 310 31.25 27.44 -11.18
CA GLY A 310 31.09 25.99 -11.24
C GLY A 310 30.04 25.61 -12.28
N ALA A 311 30.22 24.46 -12.96
CA ALA A 311 29.30 23.94 -13.98
C ALA A 311 27.85 23.90 -13.46
N PRO A 312 26.82 24.02 -14.33
CA PRO A 312 25.45 24.20 -13.89
C PRO A 312 24.98 23.04 -13.00
N GLU A 313 24.43 23.38 -11.83
CA GLU A 313 23.93 22.45 -10.79
C GLU A 313 22.77 21.55 -11.25
N SER A 314 22.23 21.73 -12.46
CA SER A 314 21.08 20.97 -12.96
C SER A 314 21.33 19.47 -13.14
N ASP A 315 22.58 19.05 -13.36
CA ASP A 315 22.96 17.62 -13.48
C ASP A 315 23.19 16.93 -12.13
N SER A 316 23.01 17.65 -11.02
CA SER A 316 23.23 17.13 -9.66
C SER A 316 21.96 16.68 -8.94
N VAL A 317 20.79 16.92 -9.54
CA VAL A 317 19.48 16.68 -8.93
C VAL A 317 18.57 15.96 -9.91
N ILE A 318 17.81 15.00 -9.39
CA ILE A 318 16.73 14.35 -10.13
C ILE A 318 15.46 14.31 -9.26
N TRP A 319 14.30 14.26 -9.90
CA TRP A 319 13.00 14.12 -9.24
C TRP A 319 12.43 12.76 -9.62
N MET A 320 11.97 12.01 -8.63
CA MET A 320 11.47 10.66 -8.80
C MET A 320 10.09 10.54 -8.17
N LYS A 321 9.18 9.94 -8.91
CA LYS A 321 7.84 9.61 -8.46
C LYS A 321 7.79 8.15 -8.03
N PRO A 322 7.45 7.83 -6.77
CA PRO A 322 7.32 6.46 -6.35
C PRO A 322 6.10 5.80 -7.00
N PRO A 323 6.15 4.48 -7.22
CA PRO A 323 5.01 3.75 -7.73
C PRO A 323 3.89 3.64 -6.69
N TYR A 324 2.68 3.27 -7.13
CA TYR A 324 1.48 3.28 -6.28
C TYR A 324 1.56 2.34 -5.06
N TRP A 325 2.41 1.31 -5.08
CA TRP A 325 2.58 0.39 -3.95
C TRP A 325 3.52 0.93 -2.87
N ARG A 326 4.38 1.92 -3.17
CA ARG A 326 5.38 2.46 -2.23
C ARG A 326 4.86 3.67 -1.47
N SER A 327 4.11 3.44 -0.39
CA SER A 327 3.60 4.51 0.48
C SER A 327 4.65 5.16 1.38
N ASP A 328 5.79 4.49 1.57
CA ASP A 328 6.87 4.88 2.46
C ASP A 328 7.79 5.97 1.89
N ILE A 329 7.94 6.04 0.57
CA ILE A 329 8.82 7.01 -0.09
C ILE A 329 8.12 8.37 -0.16
N THR A 330 8.58 9.31 0.67
CA THR A 330 8.04 10.67 0.80
C THR A 330 9.11 11.76 0.89
N ILE A 331 10.33 11.42 1.29
CA ILE A 331 11.46 12.34 1.43
C ILE A 331 12.72 11.83 0.74
N GLU A 332 13.67 12.73 0.54
CA GLU A 332 14.95 12.42 -0.12
C GLU A 332 15.70 11.25 0.55
N ASP A 333 15.66 11.17 1.88
CA ASP A 333 16.36 10.12 2.63
C ASP A 333 15.77 8.72 2.41
N ASP A 334 14.47 8.61 2.13
CA ASP A 334 13.84 7.32 1.79
C ASP A 334 14.44 6.77 0.49
N ILE A 335 14.68 7.64 -0.50
CA ILE A 335 15.36 7.27 -1.75
C ILE A 335 16.82 6.87 -1.49
N VAL A 336 17.51 7.57 -0.57
CA VAL A 336 18.89 7.23 -0.22
C VAL A 336 18.98 5.82 0.39
N GLU A 337 18.03 5.43 1.24
CA GLU A 337 17.94 4.08 1.78
C GLU A 337 17.79 3.04 0.67
N GLU A 338 16.89 3.29 -0.29
CA GLU A 338 16.65 2.39 -1.42
C GLU A 338 17.88 2.19 -2.30
N LEU A 339 18.63 3.26 -2.57
CA LEU A 339 19.90 3.18 -3.29
C LEU A 339 20.90 2.32 -2.53
N ALA A 340 21.06 2.55 -1.23
CA ALA A 340 21.99 1.82 -0.40
C ALA A 340 21.66 0.33 -0.37
N ARG A 341 20.37 -0.02 -0.25
CA ARG A 341 19.90 -1.40 -0.16
C ARG A 341 20.08 -2.17 -1.46
N ILE A 342 19.75 -1.58 -2.61
CA ILE A 342 19.87 -2.24 -3.91
C ILE A 342 21.32 -2.32 -4.39
N ILE A 343 22.14 -1.31 -4.11
CA ILE A 343 23.57 -1.35 -4.47
C ILE A 343 24.35 -2.29 -3.52
N GLY A 344 23.84 -2.51 -2.30
CA GLY A 344 24.42 -3.39 -1.29
C GLY A 344 25.18 -2.59 -0.22
N TYR A 345 24.81 -2.77 1.04
CA TYR A 345 25.42 -2.07 2.18
C TYR A 345 26.92 -2.39 2.32
N GLU A 346 27.34 -3.58 1.90
CA GLU A 346 28.73 -4.02 1.86
C GLU A 346 29.62 -3.18 0.93
N SER A 347 29.03 -2.46 -0.03
CA SER A 347 29.76 -1.56 -0.94
C SER A 347 30.04 -0.18 -0.33
N ILE A 348 29.41 0.12 0.82
CA ILE A 348 29.52 1.43 1.47
C ILE A 348 30.81 1.48 2.29
N PRO A 349 31.68 2.51 2.09
CA PRO A 349 32.95 2.62 2.80
C PRO A 349 32.77 2.72 4.31
N ASN A 350 33.54 1.93 5.05
CA ASN A 350 33.58 2.02 6.49
C ASN A 350 34.67 3.02 6.93
N ASN A 351 34.31 4.30 7.04
CA ASN A 351 35.26 5.37 7.36
C ASN A 351 35.53 5.45 8.88
N TYR A 352 36.24 4.47 9.45
CA TYR A 352 36.69 4.51 10.85
C TYR A 352 37.86 5.48 11.12
N ASP A 353 38.47 6.07 10.09
CA ASP A 353 39.79 6.72 10.21
C ASP A 353 39.81 8.27 10.28
N LEU A 354 38.71 8.93 10.67
CA LEU A 354 38.68 10.40 10.74
C LEU A 354 39.00 11.01 12.12
N HIS A 355 39.27 10.20 13.16
CA HIS A 355 39.62 10.73 14.50
C HIS A 355 41.01 10.33 15.03
N ALA A 356 41.80 9.51 14.33
CA ALA A 356 43.06 9.01 14.86
C ALA A 356 44.30 9.91 14.59
N HIS A 357 44.22 10.95 13.75
CA HIS A 357 45.41 11.69 13.29
C HIS A 357 45.32 13.23 13.37
N THR A 358 44.91 13.77 14.52
CA THR A 358 45.03 15.22 14.79
C THR A 358 45.64 15.59 16.15
N THR A 359 46.35 14.69 16.83
CA THR A 359 47.00 14.98 18.12
C THR A 359 48.48 14.57 18.24
N ARG A 360 49.24 14.59 17.13
CA ARG A 360 50.72 14.53 17.22
C ARG A 360 51.42 15.36 16.16
N THR A 361 51.52 16.68 16.38
CA THR A 361 52.65 17.52 15.92
C THR A 361 52.57 18.91 16.56
N ALA A 362 52.73 18.99 17.88
CA ALA A 362 53.00 20.25 18.57
C ALA A 362 53.89 20.02 19.81
N ALA A 363 55.06 19.41 19.61
CA ALA A 363 56.13 19.40 20.62
C ALA A 363 57.47 19.17 19.92
N GLY A 364 58.17 20.26 19.59
CA GLY A 364 59.48 20.17 18.95
C GLY A 364 60.07 21.52 18.55
N ALA A 365 59.88 22.57 19.35
CA ALA A 365 60.62 23.81 19.16
C ALA A 365 62.01 23.66 19.81
N ALA A 366 63.03 23.44 18.98
CA ALA A 366 64.43 23.43 19.37
C ALA A 366 64.89 24.81 19.84
N ARG A 367 65.60 24.86 20.99
CA ARG A 367 66.34 26.05 21.45
C ARG A 367 67.52 26.34 20.52
N PRO A 368 67.84 27.62 20.20
CA PRO A 368 69.09 27.94 19.54
C PRO A 368 70.24 28.05 20.58
N PRO A 369 71.50 27.74 20.18
CA PRO A 369 72.66 27.90 21.05
C PRO A 369 73.03 29.39 21.14
N GLY A 370 73.30 29.85 22.36
CA GLY A 370 73.50 31.27 22.64
C GLY A 370 74.87 31.83 22.22
N ALA A 371 75.01 33.14 22.33
CA ALA A 371 76.27 33.80 22.67
C ALA A 371 75.99 35.23 23.17
N ARG A 372 76.95 35.74 23.95
CA ARG A 372 77.04 37.08 24.52
C ARG A 372 76.87 38.21 23.50
#